data_AF-A0A5N6P8H9-F1
#
_entry.id   AF-A0A5N6P8H9-F1
#
_cell.length_a   1.000
_cell.length_b   1.000
_cell.length_c   1.000
_cell.angle_alpha   90.00
_cell.angle_beta   90.00
_cell.angle_gamma   90.00
#
_symmetry.space_group_name_H-M   'P 1'
#
loop_
_entity.id
_entity.type
_entity.pdbx_description
1 polymer ?
#
loop_
_entity_poly.entity_id
_entity_poly.type
_entity_poly.pdbx_seq_one_letter_code
_entity_poly.pdbx_strand_id
1 'polypeptide(L)'
;MKTLMLLLFSTISLSLAQPSPDPVRDIDGNLLRSGTEYYILPVFRGMGGGVTLASTRNETCPLDVVQAALEETLGNWFKIEKLEDDYKLVFCPTVCDFCKPVCGDIGVTITENGIRRLVISEVPFKVMFKKA
;
A
#
# COMPACT_ATOMS: atom_id res chain seq x y z
N MET A 1 -45.26 -49.71 -22.97
CA MET A 1 -45.30 -48.51 -22.10
C MET A 1 -44.61 -48.84 -20.79
N LYS A 2 -43.64 -48.01 -20.38
CA LYS A 2 -42.97 -47.87 -19.05
C LYS A 2 -41.53 -47.40 -19.30
N THR A 3 -41.39 -46.16 -19.78
CA THR A 3 -41.06 -44.96 -19.00
C THR A 3 -39.58 -44.93 -18.63
N LEU A 4 -38.80 -44.32 -19.51
CA LEU A 4 -37.40 -43.94 -19.34
C LEU A 4 -37.35 -42.75 -18.37
N MET A 5 -36.84 -42.97 -17.16
CA MET A 5 -36.70 -41.95 -16.12
C MET A 5 -35.32 -41.29 -16.24
N LEU A 6 -35.26 -40.12 -16.88
CA LEU A 6 -34.06 -39.28 -16.96
C LEU A 6 -33.86 -38.56 -15.61
N LEU A 7 -32.89 -38.99 -14.82
CA LEU A 7 -32.45 -38.31 -13.60
C LEU A 7 -31.57 -37.10 -13.98
N LEU A 8 -32.14 -35.90 -13.95
CA LEU A 8 -31.40 -34.64 -13.97
C LEU A 8 -30.76 -34.43 -12.58
N PHE A 9 -29.55 -34.93 -12.38
CA PHE A 9 -28.74 -34.60 -11.20
C PHE A 9 -28.25 -33.16 -11.32
N SER A 10 -29.07 -32.21 -10.83
CA SER A 10 -28.65 -30.85 -10.54
C SER A 10 -27.61 -30.90 -9.41
N THR A 11 -26.33 -30.81 -9.76
CA THR A 11 -25.25 -30.62 -8.78
C THR A 11 -25.36 -29.22 -8.20
N ILE A 12 -26.15 -29.04 -7.13
CA ILE A 12 -26.13 -27.83 -6.33
C ILE A 12 -24.79 -27.82 -5.60
N SER A 13 -23.84 -27.04 -6.12
CA SER A 13 -22.60 -26.74 -5.42
C SER A 13 -22.92 -25.91 -4.17
N LEU A 14 -22.99 -26.56 -3.01
CA LEU A 14 -22.99 -25.89 -1.72
C LEU A 14 -21.59 -25.31 -1.48
N SER A 15 -21.39 -24.05 -1.85
CA SER A 15 -20.20 -23.31 -1.45
C SER A 15 -20.26 -23.08 0.07
N LEU A 16 -19.40 -23.74 0.84
CA LEU A 16 -19.14 -23.36 2.23
C LEU A 16 -18.54 -21.96 2.22
N ALA A 17 -19.26 -20.98 2.75
CA ALA A 17 -18.73 -19.63 2.93
C ALA A 17 -17.55 -19.71 3.90
N GLN A 18 -16.33 -19.53 3.40
CA GLN A 18 -15.15 -19.42 4.25
C GLN A 18 -15.22 -18.10 5.02
N PRO A 19 -14.83 -18.08 6.31
CA PRO A 19 -14.78 -16.83 7.07
C PRO A 19 -13.79 -15.87 6.40
N SER A 20 -14.27 -14.68 6.04
CA SER A 20 -13.38 -13.59 5.63
C SER A 20 -12.52 -13.22 6.84
N PRO A 21 -11.20 -13.03 6.67
CA PRO A 21 -10.35 -12.55 7.73
C PRO A 21 -10.82 -11.21 8.25
N ASP A 22 -10.52 -10.99 9.53
CA ASP A 22 -10.91 -9.78 10.21
C ASP A 22 -10.31 -8.57 9.51
N PRO A 23 -11.13 -7.55 9.22
CA PRO A 23 -10.64 -6.36 8.55
C PRO A 23 -9.72 -5.58 9.50
N VAL A 24 -8.65 -5.02 8.93
CA VAL A 24 -7.72 -4.16 9.69
C VAL A 24 -8.44 -2.89 10.12
N ARG A 25 -8.21 -2.48 11.36
CA ARG A 25 -8.81 -1.28 11.96
C ARG A 25 -7.74 -0.24 12.29
N ASP A 26 -8.12 1.03 12.20
CA ASP A 26 -7.29 2.13 12.67
C ASP A 26 -7.35 2.24 14.21
N ILE A 27 -6.64 3.22 14.76
CA ILE A 27 -6.58 3.46 16.22
C ILE A 27 -7.91 3.92 16.82
N ASP A 28 -8.83 4.40 15.99
CA ASP A 28 -10.19 4.80 16.38
C ASP A 28 -11.19 3.64 16.21
N GLY A 29 -10.74 2.49 15.69
CA GLY A 29 -11.53 1.28 15.48
C GLY A 29 -12.27 1.22 14.13
N ASN A 30 -12.07 2.19 13.23
CA ASN A 30 -12.69 2.18 11.91
C ASN A 30 -11.96 1.25 10.95
N LEU A 31 -12.68 0.72 9.96
CA LEU A 31 -12.09 -0.17 8.96
C LEU A 31 -11.15 0.62 8.02
N LEU A 32 -9.96 0.07 7.78
CA LEU A 32 -9.06 0.60 6.75
C LEU A 32 -9.67 0.43 5.35
N ARG A 33 -9.49 1.44 4.50
CA ARG A 33 -9.98 1.47 3.12
C ARG A 33 -8.83 1.69 2.14
N SER A 34 -8.89 1.02 0.99
CA SER A 34 -7.94 1.29 -0.09
C SER A 34 -8.10 2.73 -0.61
N GLY A 35 -6.99 3.34 -1.03
CA GLY A 35 -6.96 4.73 -1.50
C GLY A 35 -7.16 5.78 -0.40
N THR A 36 -7.21 5.38 0.87
CA THR A 36 -7.24 6.30 2.01
C THR A 36 -5.85 6.39 2.64
N GLU A 37 -5.46 7.59 3.06
CA GLU A 37 -4.16 7.85 3.68
C GLU A 37 -4.19 7.48 5.17
N TYR A 38 -3.14 6.80 5.63
CA TYR A 38 -2.97 6.41 7.02
C TYR A 38 -1.54 6.64 7.47
N TYR A 39 -1.36 7.04 8.73
CA TYR A 39 -0.06 7.01 9.39
C TYR A 39 0.24 5.64 9.97
N ILE A 40 1.45 5.15 9.75
CA ILE A 40 1.97 3.97 10.46
C ILE A 40 2.78 4.49 11.65
N LEU A 41 2.20 4.43 12.85
CA LEU A 41 2.79 4.95 14.09
C LEU A 41 3.33 3.81 14.96
N PRO A 42 4.42 4.02 15.72
CA PRO A 42 4.88 3.06 16.70
C PRO A 42 3.86 2.95 17.84
N VAL A 43 3.64 1.72 18.33
CA VAL A 43 2.76 1.47 19.47
C VAL A 43 3.32 2.10 20.75
N PHE A 44 4.65 2.08 20.90
CA PHE A 44 5.36 2.67 22.03
C PHE A 44 5.85 4.08 21.69
N ARG A 45 5.33 5.07 22.42
CA ARG A 45 5.71 6.49 22.28
C ARG A 45 7.12 6.76 22.82
N GLY A 46 7.74 7.86 22.40
CA GLY A 46 9.06 8.28 22.86
C GLY A 46 10.26 7.58 22.19
N MET A 47 10.01 6.76 21.16
CA MET A 47 11.04 6.05 20.37
C MET A 47 11.18 6.61 18.95
N GLY A 48 10.69 7.83 18.71
CA GLY A 48 10.61 8.45 17.38
C GLY A 48 9.17 8.46 16.84
N GLY A 49 9.01 8.95 15.61
CA GLY A 49 7.73 9.07 14.92
C GLY A 49 7.35 7.83 14.10
N GLY A 50 6.45 8.03 13.15
CA GLY A 50 5.95 6.98 12.27
C GLY A 50 6.92 6.57 11.16
N VAL A 51 6.47 5.67 10.28
CA VAL A 51 7.25 5.21 9.10
C VAL A 51 7.33 6.30 8.03
N THR A 52 8.53 6.63 7.57
CA THR A 52 8.85 7.70 6.60
C THR A 52 9.80 7.22 5.50
N LEU A 53 10.03 8.07 4.50
CA LEU A 53 11.20 7.97 3.63
C LEU A 53 12.36 8.85 4.12
N ALA A 54 13.58 8.34 4.03
CA ALA A 54 14.79 9.13 4.22
C ALA A 54 15.92 8.62 3.32
N SER A 55 16.88 9.50 3.03
CA SER A 55 18.15 9.06 2.46
C SER A 55 19.04 8.52 3.59
N THR A 56 19.37 7.24 3.48
CA THR A 56 20.29 6.52 4.37
C THR A 56 21.69 6.38 3.73
N ARG A 57 21.85 6.88 2.50
CA ARG A 57 23.05 6.71 1.68
C ARG A 57 23.63 8.08 1.35
N ASN A 58 24.84 8.10 0.78
CA ASN A 58 25.44 9.36 0.30
C ASN A 58 24.84 9.84 -1.05
N GLU A 59 23.64 9.38 -1.38
CA GLU A 59 22.86 9.69 -2.57
C GLU A 59 21.52 10.27 -2.10
N THR A 60 21.01 11.31 -2.75
CA THR A 60 19.71 11.90 -2.37
C THR A 60 18.52 11.01 -2.73
N CYS A 61 18.67 10.13 -3.73
CA CYS A 61 17.68 9.16 -4.16
C CYS A 61 18.38 7.89 -4.62
N PRO A 62 17.74 6.70 -4.56
CA PRO A 62 16.43 6.39 -3.97
C PRO A 62 16.41 6.50 -2.45
N LEU A 63 15.23 6.81 -1.92
CA LEU A 63 14.97 6.86 -0.49
C LEU A 63 14.64 5.45 0.03
N ASP A 64 15.02 5.19 1.27
CA ASP A 64 14.69 3.95 1.98
C ASP A 64 13.53 4.22 2.97
N VAL A 65 12.74 3.17 3.27
CA VAL A 65 11.69 3.22 4.29
C VAL A 65 12.33 3.10 5.67
N VAL A 66 12.16 4.11 6.51
CA VAL A 66 12.75 4.19 7.86
C VAL A 66 11.73 4.67 8.89
N GLN A 67 12.04 4.56 10.17
CA GLN A 67 11.26 5.21 11.22
C GLN A 67 11.73 6.66 11.40
N ALA A 68 10.80 7.62 11.45
CA ALA A 68 11.13 9.03 11.67
C ALA A 68 11.78 9.22 13.05
N ALA A 69 12.87 9.98 13.12
CA ALA A 69 13.57 10.25 14.38
C ALA A 69 12.78 11.17 15.31
N LEU A 70 11.98 12.08 14.73
CA LEU A 70 11.10 12.99 15.46
C LEU A 70 9.67 12.48 15.36
N GLU A 71 8.87 12.75 16.40
CA GLU A 71 7.43 12.44 16.40
C GLU A 71 6.64 13.28 15.38
N GLU A 72 7.27 14.25 14.72
CA GLU A 72 6.63 15.11 13.72
C GLU A 72 6.67 14.53 12.29
N THR A 73 5.50 14.43 11.68
CA THR A 73 5.15 13.51 10.58
C THR A 73 5.16 14.15 9.19
N LEU A 74 6.08 15.06 8.88
CA LEU A 74 6.03 15.75 7.57
C LEU A 74 6.54 14.91 6.38
N GLY A 75 7.18 13.75 6.61
CA GLY A 75 7.81 12.92 5.56
C GLY A 75 7.11 11.60 5.20
N ASN A 76 5.97 11.28 5.82
CA ASN A 76 5.47 9.90 5.91
C ASN A 76 4.33 9.58 4.93
N TRP A 77 4.17 10.37 3.88
CA TRP A 77 2.94 10.43 3.11
C TRP A 77 3.05 9.75 1.75
N PHE A 78 2.26 8.70 1.55
CA PHE A 78 2.05 8.09 0.23
C PHE A 78 0.57 7.91 -0.04
N LYS A 79 0.19 8.14 -1.28
CA LYS A 79 -1.14 7.84 -1.80
C LYS A 79 -1.10 6.57 -2.62
N ILE A 80 -2.17 5.79 -2.53
CA ILE A 80 -2.45 4.69 -3.45
C ILE A 80 -3.47 5.22 -4.44
N GLU A 81 -3.07 5.38 -5.69
CA GLU A 81 -3.96 5.85 -6.74
C GLU A 81 -4.28 4.71 -7.71
N LYS A 82 -5.45 4.77 -8.35
CA LYS A 82 -5.82 3.78 -9.37
C LYS A 82 -4.96 3.97 -10.61
N LEU A 83 -4.43 2.88 -11.14
CA LEU A 83 -3.72 2.84 -12.42
C LEU A 83 -4.29 1.69 -13.26
N GLU A 84 -5.16 2.05 -14.20
CA GLU A 84 -5.89 1.11 -15.04
C GLU A 84 -6.75 0.13 -14.19
N ASP A 85 -6.47 -1.16 -14.27
CA ASP A 85 -7.08 -2.26 -13.51
C ASP A 85 -6.38 -2.57 -12.18
N ASP A 86 -5.24 -1.94 -11.89
CA ASP A 86 -4.50 -2.06 -10.63
C ASP A 86 -4.27 -0.67 -9.99
N TYR A 87 -3.15 -0.49 -9.28
CA TYR A 87 -2.82 0.71 -8.51
C TYR A 87 -1.39 1.17 -8.76
N LYS A 88 -1.10 2.42 -8.38
CA LYS A 88 0.24 3.00 -8.27
C LYS A 88 0.40 3.69 -6.92
N LEU A 89 1.65 3.93 -6.52
CA LEU A 89 1.97 4.73 -5.35
C LEU A 89 2.41 6.13 -5.78
N VAL A 90 2.01 7.16 -5.03
CA VAL A 90 2.36 8.57 -5.29
C VAL A 90 2.91 9.20 -4.03
N PHE A 91 4.02 9.93 -4.17
CA PHE A 91 4.59 10.76 -3.11
C PHE A 91 4.30 12.23 -3.43
N CYS A 92 3.41 12.85 -2.65
CA CYS A 92 3.15 14.29 -2.75
C CYS A 92 2.54 14.78 -1.42
N PRO A 93 3.37 15.11 -0.43
CA PRO A 93 2.88 15.51 0.88
C PRO A 93 2.11 16.85 0.79
N THR A 94 0.91 16.89 1.35
CA THR A 94 -0.02 18.05 1.30
C THR A 94 0.08 18.96 2.54
N VAL A 95 0.98 18.65 3.48
CA VAL A 95 0.95 19.21 4.84
C VAL A 95 1.97 20.34 5.06
N CYS A 96 2.53 20.92 4.00
CA CYS A 96 3.41 22.08 4.13
C CYS A 96 3.14 23.12 3.04
N ASP A 97 2.47 24.22 3.39
CA ASP A 97 2.17 25.34 2.48
C ASP A 97 3.43 26.12 2.04
N PHE A 98 4.52 26.01 2.80
CA PHE A 98 5.79 26.70 2.55
C PHE A 98 6.84 25.83 1.84
N CYS A 99 6.65 24.51 1.85
CA CYS A 99 7.51 23.57 1.17
C CYS A 99 6.89 23.32 -0.21
N LYS A 100 7.68 23.39 -1.27
CA LYS A 100 7.30 22.75 -2.54
C LYS A 100 7.96 21.38 -2.57
N PRO A 101 7.40 20.35 -1.91
CA PRO A 101 7.99 19.03 -1.95
C PRO A 101 8.02 18.52 -3.39
N VAL A 102 9.04 17.70 -3.70
CA VAL A 102 9.08 17.02 -4.99
C VAL A 102 7.92 16.03 -5.01
N CYS A 103 6.94 16.29 -5.87
CA CYS A 103 5.79 15.41 -6.06
C CYS A 103 6.01 14.51 -7.27
N GLY A 104 5.58 13.26 -7.18
CA GLY A 104 5.52 12.38 -8.34
C GLY A 104 5.12 10.95 -8.01
N ASP A 105 4.96 10.18 -9.07
CA ASP A 105 4.68 8.75 -8.99
C ASP A 105 5.92 8.00 -8.51
N ILE A 106 5.69 6.90 -7.81
CA ILE A 106 6.77 5.99 -7.42
C ILE A 106 6.97 4.95 -8.53
N GLY A 107 8.18 4.93 -9.08
CA GLY A 107 8.67 3.94 -10.03
C GLY A 107 9.75 3.04 -9.43
N VAL A 108 10.28 2.13 -10.24
CA VAL A 108 11.39 1.24 -9.88
C VAL A 108 12.61 1.56 -10.72
N THR A 109 13.77 1.68 -10.07
CA THR A 109 15.08 1.67 -10.73
C THR A 109 15.88 0.45 -10.30
N ILE A 110 16.82 0.02 -11.13
CA ILE A 110 17.72 -1.10 -10.84
C ILE A 110 19.12 -0.53 -10.61
N THR A 111 19.70 -0.80 -9.45
CA THR A 111 21.09 -0.41 -9.15
C THR A 111 22.09 -1.29 -9.88
N GLU A 112 23.35 -0.88 -9.93
CA GLU A 112 24.47 -1.70 -10.42
C GLU A 112 24.53 -3.11 -9.80
N ASN A 113 24.12 -3.26 -8.52
CA ASN A 113 24.07 -4.54 -7.81
C ASN A 113 22.79 -5.35 -8.06
N GLY A 114 21.94 -4.96 -9.02
CA GLY A 114 20.68 -5.64 -9.34
C GLY A 114 19.51 -5.38 -8.37
N ILE A 115 19.69 -4.53 -7.35
CA ILE A 115 18.64 -4.19 -6.39
C ILE A 115 17.61 -3.28 -7.04
N ARG A 116 16.32 -3.64 -6.89
CA ARG A 116 15.17 -2.82 -7.32
C ARG A 116 14.84 -1.81 -6.22
N ARG A 117 15.14 -0.54 -6.44
CA ARG A 117 14.81 0.56 -5.52
C ARG A 117 13.60 1.34 -6.00
N LEU A 118 12.81 1.85 -5.06
CA LEU A 118 11.69 2.74 -5.33
C LEU A 118 12.18 4.19 -5.40
N VAL A 119 11.81 4.90 -6.46
CA VAL A 119 12.20 6.29 -6.73
C VAL A 119 10.99 7.10 -7.19
N ILE A 120 11.03 8.42 -7.03
CA ILE A 120 10.11 9.30 -7.78
C ILE A 120 10.48 9.20 -9.27
N SER A 121 9.49 8.94 -10.12
CA SER A 121 9.67 8.56 -11.52
C SER A 121 8.50 9.06 -12.37
N GLU A 122 8.76 9.36 -13.65
CA GLU A 122 7.71 9.60 -14.64
C GLU A 122 6.99 8.32 -15.07
N VAL A 123 7.63 7.17 -14.85
CA VAL A 123 7.06 5.84 -15.11
C VAL A 123 6.61 5.21 -13.78
N PRO A 124 5.29 5.14 -13.50
CA PRO A 124 4.77 4.58 -12.26
C PRO A 124 4.97 3.06 -12.22
N PHE A 125 5.30 2.55 -11.04
CA PHE A 125 5.31 1.11 -10.79
C PHE A 125 3.89 0.63 -10.45
N LYS A 126 3.30 -0.13 -11.37
CA LYS A 126 1.98 -0.75 -11.20
C LYS A 126 2.05 -1.86 -10.14
N VAL A 127 1.18 -1.80 -9.13
CA VAL A 127 1.16 -2.71 -7.98
C VAL A 127 -0.24 -3.27 -7.73
N MET A 128 -0.29 -4.50 -7.24
CA MET A 128 -1.50 -5.17 -6.76
C MET A 128 -1.35 -5.58 -5.31
N PHE A 129 -2.46 -5.62 -4.57
CA PHE A 129 -2.47 -5.99 -3.16
C PHE A 129 -3.08 -7.39 -3.00
N LYS A 130 -2.21 -8.37 -2.74
CA LYS A 130 -2.64 -9.73 -2.40
C LYS A 130 -2.73 -9.86 -0.89
N LYS A 131 -3.85 -10.36 -0.41
CA LYS A 131 -4.05 -10.72 1.00
C LYS A 131 -3.14 -11.90 1.36
N ALA A 132 -2.40 -11.75 2.47
CA ALA A 132 -1.52 -12.78 3.02
C ALA A 132 -2.30 -13.97 3.58
#